data_AF-A0A3D3TBA2-F1
#
_entry.id   AF-A0A3D3TBA2-F1
#
_cell.length_a   1.000
_cell.length_b   1.000
_cell.length_c   1.000
_cell.angle_alpha   90.00
_cell.angle_beta   90.00
_cell.angle_gamma   90.00
#
_symmetry.space_group_name_H-M   'P 1'
#
loop_
_entity.id
_entity.type
_entity.pdbx_description
1 polymer ?
#
loop_
_entity_poly.entity_id
_entity_poly.type
_entity_poly.pdbx_seq_one_letter_code
_entity_poly.pdbx_strand_id
1 'polypeptide(L)'
;MKRILIGFISLLLIGNLCAKEIPLVSNIYARPYVSLNGKWNYVIDPLENGYYDYRLKPFENNGFFENKKAKSPSDLVEYNLDTSPLMNIPGDWNMRDPNLFVYEGTVWFKKDFKYTKQAGKRDILYFGAVNYEAKVYVNGKKVGEHIGGYTPFNFDITDVVKNGDNFVVVKVDNKRAKDNVPTVNMDWWNYGGITRDVMVAQVPDTYIEDYSVQLKKGSKETITGWVQLNSETAGQSVDVEIPELKIRQQLTTDNQGKAVFEFKAKPVFWSPENPKLYDVIVSKP
;
A
#
# COMPACT_ATOMS: atom_id res chain seq x y z
N MET A 1 8.28 -64.44 6.15
CA MET A 1 7.62 -63.28 6.80
C MET A 1 8.51 -62.04 6.68
N LYS A 2 8.30 -61.22 5.65
CA LYS A 2 9.00 -59.92 5.49
C LYS A 2 8.01 -58.81 5.84
N ARG A 3 8.28 -58.06 6.91
CA ARG A 3 7.49 -56.90 7.33
C ARG A 3 7.90 -55.70 6.46
N ILE A 4 6.96 -55.17 5.68
CA ILE A 4 7.12 -53.93 4.94
C ILE A 4 6.74 -52.79 5.88
N LEU A 5 7.71 -51.93 6.17
CA LEU A 5 7.54 -50.73 6.99
C LEU A 5 7.00 -49.62 6.06
N ILE A 6 5.74 -49.22 6.24
CA ILE A 6 5.13 -48.10 5.51
C ILE A 6 5.48 -46.82 6.30
N GLY A 7 6.41 -46.03 5.79
CA GLY A 7 6.72 -44.71 6.31
C GLY A 7 5.70 -43.69 5.82
N PHE A 8 4.95 -43.09 6.76
CA PHE A 8 4.13 -41.91 6.50
C PHE A 8 5.04 -40.69 6.33
N ILE A 9 5.15 -40.18 5.09
CA ILE A 9 5.76 -38.88 4.83
C ILE A 9 4.66 -37.83 5.05
N SER A 10 4.75 -37.10 6.16
CA SER A 10 3.95 -35.90 6.38
C SER A 10 4.48 -34.79 5.48
N LEU A 11 3.73 -34.47 4.42
CA LEU A 11 3.96 -33.28 3.61
C LEU A 11 3.58 -32.06 4.45
N LEU A 12 4.56 -31.44 5.11
CA LEU A 12 4.42 -30.09 5.65
C LEU A 12 4.34 -29.13 4.45
N LEU A 13 3.14 -28.70 4.13
CA LEU A 13 2.89 -27.54 3.26
C LEU A 13 3.45 -26.30 3.97
N ILE A 14 4.71 -25.99 3.68
CA ILE A 14 5.30 -24.68 3.99
C ILE A 14 4.64 -23.72 2.99
N GLY A 15 3.51 -23.13 3.39
CA GLY A 15 2.93 -22.02 2.65
C GLY A 15 3.96 -20.90 2.59
N ASN A 16 4.31 -20.46 1.38
CA ASN A 16 5.14 -19.28 1.21
C ASN A 16 4.40 -18.09 1.84
N LEU A 17 4.92 -17.59 2.97
CA LEU A 17 4.51 -16.32 3.59
C LEU A 17 4.88 -15.19 2.62
N CYS A 18 3.97 -14.90 1.68
CA CYS A 18 4.09 -13.87 0.67
C CYS A 18 3.10 -12.76 0.97
N ALA A 19 3.59 -11.52 0.98
CA ALA A 19 2.72 -10.38 0.83
C ALA A 19 2.03 -10.42 -0.54
N LYS A 20 0.82 -9.88 -0.61
CA LYS A 20 0.00 -9.92 -1.80
C LYS A 20 -0.46 -8.51 -2.16
N GLU A 21 -0.35 -8.16 -3.43
CA GLU A 21 -1.07 -7.01 -3.97
C GLU A 21 -2.57 -7.29 -3.90
N ILE A 22 -3.31 -6.35 -3.34
CA ILE A 22 -4.76 -6.43 -3.15
C ILE A 22 -5.42 -5.19 -3.76
N PRO A 23 -6.74 -5.21 -3.99
CA PRO A 23 -7.45 -4.02 -4.43
C PRO A 23 -7.23 -2.82 -3.49
N LEU A 24 -7.44 -1.61 -4.01
CA LEU A 24 -7.26 -0.41 -3.22
C LEU A 24 -8.29 -0.36 -2.08
N VAL A 25 -7.84 -0.30 -0.84
CA VAL A 25 -8.73 -0.13 0.31
C VAL A 25 -9.24 1.31 0.36
N SER A 26 -10.55 1.48 0.20
CA SER A 26 -11.17 2.80 0.16
C SER A 26 -11.14 3.50 1.53
N ASN A 27 -11.04 4.83 1.47
CA ASN A 27 -11.03 5.72 2.63
C ASN A 27 -10.05 5.25 3.72
N ILE A 28 -8.82 4.94 3.32
CA ILE A 28 -7.79 4.34 4.19
C ILE A 28 -7.50 5.19 5.44
N TYR A 29 -7.62 6.51 5.33
CA TYR A 29 -7.43 7.46 6.44
C TYR A 29 -8.50 7.35 7.54
N ALA A 30 -9.65 6.74 7.25
CA ALA A 30 -10.68 6.45 8.26
C ALA A 30 -10.44 5.10 8.98
N ARG A 31 -9.42 4.33 8.58
CA ARG A 31 -9.04 3.08 9.25
C ARG A 31 -8.07 3.38 10.40
N PRO A 32 -7.96 2.53 11.43
CA PRO A 32 -6.84 2.60 12.36
C PRO A 32 -5.53 2.37 11.61
N TYR A 33 -4.55 3.28 11.75
CA TYR A 33 -3.27 3.14 11.08
C TYR A 33 -2.11 3.67 11.94
N VAL A 34 -0.91 3.20 11.61
CA VAL A 34 0.36 3.76 12.06
C VAL A 34 0.99 4.47 10.86
N SER A 35 1.25 5.78 10.99
CA SER A 35 1.96 6.52 9.95
C SER A 35 3.45 6.10 9.93
N LEU A 36 3.98 5.91 8.72
CA LEU A 36 5.40 5.71 8.48
C LEU A 36 6.10 6.99 7.96
N ASN A 37 5.40 8.13 7.95
CA ASN A 37 5.98 9.41 7.57
C ASN A 37 7.15 9.83 8.49
N GLY A 38 7.85 10.88 8.09
CA GLY A 38 8.99 11.45 8.80
C GLY A 38 10.30 11.15 8.09
N LYS A 39 11.38 11.00 8.85
CA LYS A 39 12.72 10.80 8.28
C LYS A 39 12.93 9.36 7.83
N TRP A 40 13.36 9.17 6.60
CA TRP A 40 13.77 7.91 6.00
C TRP A 40 15.23 8.01 5.57
N ASN A 41 15.99 6.95 5.79
CA ASN A 41 17.33 6.81 5.22
C ASN A 41 17.24 6.72 3.69
N TYR A 42 18.19 7.30 2.95
CA TYR A 42 18.20 7.18 1.50
C TYR A 42 19.59 7.01 0.88
N VAL A 43 19.64 6.32 -0.26
CA VAL A 43 20.85 6.12 -1.08
C VAL A 43 20.54 6.41 -2.54
N ILE A 44 21.32 7.31 -3.14
CA ILE A 44 21.25 7.64 -4.57
C ILE A 44 22.01 6.54 -5.32
N ASP A 45 21.33 5.85 -6.26
CA ASP A 45 21.87 4.67 -6.95
C ASP A 45 21.65 4.78 -8.47
N PRO A 46 22.40 5.66 -9.17
CA PRO A 46 22.15 5.97 -10.58
C PRO A 46 22.38 4.79 -11.52
N LEU A 47 23.24 3.84 -11.13
CA LEU A 47 23.59 2.65 -11.91
C LEU A 47 22.83 1.39 -11.43
N GLU A 48 21.91 1.54 -10.48
CA GLU A 48 21.10 0.45 -9.93
C GLU A 48 21.94 -0.71 -9.35
N ASN A 49 23.09 -0.40 -8.76
CA ASN A 49 24.00 -1.38 -8.14
C ASN A 49 23.35 -2.10 -6.95
N GLY A 50 22.35 -1.48 -6.31
CA GLY A 50 21.55 -2.11 -5.26
C GLY A 50 20.55 -3.14 -5.76
N TYR A 51 20.31 -3.22 -7.07
CA TYR A 51 19.34 -4.12 -7.69
C TYR A 51 19.96 -5.13 -8.66
N TYR A 52 20.91 -4.70 -9.50
CA TYR A 52 21.55 -5.54 -10.51
C TYR A 52 22.99 -5.90 -10.14
N ASP A 53 23.42 -7.10 -10.49
CA ASP A 53 24.82 -7.49 -10.47
C ASP A 53 25.61 -6.89 -11.66
N TYR A 54 26.93 -7.11 -11.69
CA TYR A 54 27.80 -6.62 -12.77
C TYR A 54 27.48 -7.22 -14.15
N ARG A 55 26.61 -8.23 -14.23
CA ARG A 55 26.11 -8.85 -15.47
C ARG A 55 24.69 -8.38 -15.81
N LEU A 56 24.20 -7.32 -15.15
CA LEU A 56 22.86 -6.77 -15.30
C LEU A 56 21.75 -7.78 -14.99
N LYS A 57 22.01 -8.72 -14.07
CA LYS A 57 20.99 -9.65 -13.56
C LYS A 57 20.46 -9.16 -12.22
N PRO A 58 19.14 -9.15 -11.99
CA PRO A 58 18.59 -8.81 -10.69
C PRO A 58 19.15 -9.73 -9.61
N PHE A 59 19.53 -9.15 -8.48
CA PHE A 59 19.91 -9.93 -7.30
C PHE A 59 18.70 -10.73 -6.79
N GLU A 60 18.87 -12.03 -6.62
CA GLU A 60 17.98 -12.83 -5.78
C GLU A 60 18.27 -12.58 -4.29
N ASN A 61 19.55 -12.38 -3.96
CA ASN A 61 20.05 -12.08 -2.63
C ASN A 61 21.18 -11.04 -2.68
N ASN A 62 21.46 -10.38 -1.56
CA ASN A 62 22.46 -9.32 -1.36
C ASN A 62 22.15 -7.94 -1.99
N GLY A 63 20.96 -7.73 -2.56
CA GLY A 63 20.54 -6.39 -2.97
C GLY A 63 20.29 -5.46 -1.77
N PHE A 64 20.14 -4.16 -2.02
CA PHE A 64 19.91 -3.17 -0.95
C PHE A 64 18.60 -3.44 -0.18
N PHE A 65 17.64 -4.10 -0.82
CA PHE A 65 16.36 -4.49 -0.24
C PHE A 65 16.46 -5.39 1.00
N GLU A 66 17.55 -6.15 1.17
CA GLU A 66 17.76 -7.00 2.35
C GLU A 66 18.14 -6.20 3.60
N ASN A 67 18.59 -4.95 3.44
CA ASN A 67 19.15 -4.14 4.52
C ASN A 67 20.23 -4.90 5.33
N LYS A 68 21.08 -5.66 4.64
CA LYS A 68 22.12 -6.50 5.24
C LYS A 68 23.13 -5.64 6.00
N LYS A 69 23.58 -6.14 7.16
CA LYS A 69 24.63 -5.52 7.98
C LYS A 69 25.87 -6.39 7.97
N ALA A 70 27.03 -5.77 7.73
CA ALA A 70 28.30 -6.43 7.99
C ALA A 70 28.41 -6.74 9.48
N LYS A 71 28.67 -8.00 9.83
CA LYS A 71 28.88 -8.47 11.20
C LYS A 71 30.36 -8.46 11.57
N SER A 72 31.23 -8.52 10.57
CA SER A 72 32.68 -8.46 10.72
C SER A 72 33.32 -7.65 9.58
N PRO A 73 34.54 -7.11 9.77
CA PRO A 73 35.27 -6.43 8.69
C PRO A 73 35.59 -7.30 7.47
N SER A 74 35.51 -8.63 7.61
CA SER A 74 35.68 -9.57 6.48
C SER A 74 34.41 -9.77 5.66
N ASP A 75 33.26 -9.29 6.12
CA ASP A 75 32.02 -9.37 5.36
C ASP A 75 32.02 -8.31 4.27
N LEU A 76 31.98 -8.73 3.00
CA LEU A 76 31.84 -7.80 1.88
C LEU A 76 30.39 -7.33 1.77
N VAL A 77 30.11 -6.11 2.25
CA VAL A 77 28.83 -5.42 2.11
C VAL A 77 29.11 -3.97 1.71
N GLU A 78 28.77 -3.62 0.47
CA GLU A 78 29.10 -2.33 -0.17
C GLU A 78 28.15 -1.18 0.23
N TYR A 79 27.24 -1.41 1.18
CA TYR A 79 26.23 -0.43 1.56
C TYR A 79 25.91 -0.50 3.05
N ASN A 80 25.42 0.61 3.59
CA ASN A 80 24.77 0.62 4.90
C ASN A 80 23.66 1.67 4.91
N LEU A 81 22.40 1.22 4.84
CA LEU A 81 21.25 2.12 4.84
C LEU A 81 21.11 2.89 6.16
N ASP A 82 21.51 2.33 7.31
CA ASP A 82 21.25 2.96 8.62
C ASP A 82 22.10 4.20 8.86
N THR A 83 23.28 4.25 8.25
CA THR A 83 24.22 5.38 8.35
C THR A 83 24.09 6.34 7.17
N SER A 84 23.15 6.08 6.25
CA SER A 84 22.91 6.96 5.11
C SER A 84 22.17 8.24 5.53
N PRO A 85 22.25 9.33 4.74
CA PRO A 85 21.52 10.57 5.03
C PRO A 85 20.01 10.35 5.15
N LEU A 86 19.33 11.31 5.79
CA LEU A 86 17.89 11.26 6.03
C LEU A 86 17.14 12.24 5.13
N MET A 87 16.00 11.82 4.61
CA MET A 87 15.05 12.64 3.86
C MET A 87 13.68 12.65 4.53
N ASN A 88 13.00 13.79 4.51
CA ASN A 88 11.63 13.90 5.00
C ASN A 88 10.65 13.34 3.97
N ILE A 89 9.87 12.34 4.38
CA ILE A 89 8.77 11.72 3.63
C ILE A 89 7.45 12.08 4.33
N PRO A 90 6.41 12.52 3.61
CA PRO A 90 6.34 12.62 2.15
C PRO A 90 7.08 13.82 1.57
N GLY A 91 7.47 13.70 0.30
CA GLY A 91 8.03 14.78 -0.49
C GLY A 91 8.77 14.28 -1.72
N ASP A 92 8.91 15.16 -2.71
CA ASP A 92 9.87 14.97 -3.79
C ASP A 92 11.30 15.05 -3.25
N TRP A 93 12.25 14.35 -3.87
CA TRP A 93 13.66 14.46 -3.49
C TRP A 93 14.32 15.74 -4.01
N ASN A 94 13.76 16.33 -5.08
CA ASN A 94 14.36 17.40 -5.86
C ASN A 94 14.54 18.68 -5.03
N MET A 95 13.60 18.97 -4.14
CA MET A 95 13.63 20.14 -3.25
C MET A 95 14.26 19.83 -1.88
N ARG A 96 14.77 18.61 -1.66
CA ARG A 96 15.29 18.16 -0.36
C ARG A 96 16.80 18.04 -0.31
N ASP A 97 17.41 17.69 -1.43
CA ASP A 97 18.85 17.67 -1.63
C ASP A 97 19.19 18.45 -2.92
N PRO A 98 19.99 19.52 -2.86
CA PRO A 98 20.42 20.26 -4.04
C PRO A 98 21.07 19.37 -5.13
N ASN A 99 21.73 18.27 -4.74
CA ASN A 99 22.32 17.32 -5.68
C ASN A 99 21.25 16.52 -6.45
N LEU A 100 20.02 16.49 -5.94
CA LEU A 100 18.90 15.76 -6.51
C LEU A 100 17.94 16.63 -7.33
N PHE A 101 18.22 17.94 -7.47
CA PHE A 101 17.31 18.86 -8.14
C PHE A 101 16.93 18.40 -9.56
N VAL A 102 17.94 18.05 -10.37
CA VAL A 102 17.78 17.51 -11.74
C VAL A 102 17.90 15.98 -11.83
N TYR A 103 17.91 15.28 -10.69
CA TYR A 103 18.19 13.85 -10.68
C TYR A 103 17.01 13.06 -11.26
N GLU A 104 17.35 12.23 -12.26
CA GLU A 104 16.47 11.21 -12.82
C GLU A 104 17.17 9.85 -12.71
N GLY A 105 16.59 8.93 -11.95
CA GLY A 105 17.24 7.66 -11.63
C GLY A 105 16.65 6.98 -10.41
N THR A 106 17.36 5.98 -9.90
CA THR A 106 16.95 5.23 -8.71
C THR A 106 17.42 5.91 -7.43
N VAL A 107 16.53 6.05 -6.46
CA VAL A 107 16.84 6.32 -5.06
C VAL A 107 16.22 5.23 -4.20
N TRP A 108 17.02 4.65 -3.32
CA TRP A 108 16.54 3.70 -2.31
C TRP A 108 16.17 4.45 -1.04
N PHE A 109 15.02 4.11 -0.47
CA PHE A 109 14.55 4.63 0.81
C PHE A 109 14.40 3.50 1.80
N LYS A 110 14.74 3.76 3.07
CA LYS A 110 14.59 2.79 4.16
C LYS A 110 14.02 3.42 5.42
N LYS A 111 13.12 2.69 6.07
CA LYS A 111 12.51 3.10 7.34
C LYS A 111 12.37 1.93 8.28
N ASP A 112 12.90 2.10 9.49
CA ASP A 112 12.55 1.23 10.62
C ASP A 112 11.23 1.69 11.24
N PHE A 113 10.47 0.73 11.74
CA PHE A 113 9.26 0.99 12.50
C PHE A 113 9.01 -0.13 13.51
N LYS A 114 8.40 0.24 14.64
CA LYS A 114 7.88 -0.71 15.61
C LYS A 114 6.42 -1.00 15.31
N TYR A 115 6.04 -2.26 15.40
CA TYR A 115 4.69 -2.69 15.08
C TYR A 115 4.15 -3.71 16.07
N THR A 116 2.85 -3.64 16.34
CA THR A 116 2.13 -4.61 17.16
C THR A 116 0.94 -5.12 16.37
N LYS A 117 1.00 -6.39 15.99
CA LYS A 117 -0.07 -7.09 15.30
C LYS A 117 -1.25 -7.26 16.23
N GLN A 118 -2.45 -7.23 15.66
CA GLN A 118 -3.69 -7.55 16.36
C GLN A 118 -4.24 -8.86 15.81
N ALA A 119 -4.70 -9.74 16.72
CA ALA A 119 -5.33 -10.99 16.31
C ALA A 119 -6.63 -10.73 15.54
N GLY A 120 -6.88 -11.50 14.47
CA GLY A 120 -8.07 -11.34 13.61
C GLY A 120 -8.06 -10.05 12.77
N LYS A 121 -6.89 -9.45 12.58
CA LYS A 121 -6.66 -8.28 11.73
C LYS A 121 -5.64 -8.59 10.64
N ARG A 122 -5.79 -7.89 9.53
CA ARG A 122 -4.83 -7.80 8.43
C ARG A 122 -4.14 -6.44 8.47
N ASP A 123 -2.87 -6.44 8.07
CA ASP A 123 -1.99 -5.29 8.10
C ASP A 123 -1.68 -4.85 6.66
N ILE A 124 -2.15 -3.66 6.28
CA ILE A 124 -2.09 -3.14 4.91
C ILE A 124 -1.07 -2.00 4.83
N LEU A 125 0.02 -2.20 4.09
CA LEU A 125 0.99 -1.14 3.79
C LEU A 125 0.47 -0.31 2.62
N TYR A 126 0.21 0.96 2.87
CA TYR A 126 -0.37 1.90 1.89
C TYR A 126 0.63 3.00 1.55
N PHE A 127 0.69 3.34 0.26
CA PHE A 127 1.41 4.50 -0.28
C PHE A 127 0.42 5.40 -1.01
N GLY A 128 0.36 6.68 -0.65
CA GLY A 128 -0.50 7.64 -1.32
C GLY A 128 -0.09 7.96 -2.75
N ALA A 129 1.23 7.92 -3.02
CA ALA A 129 1.86 8.07 -4.33
C ALA A 129 3.38 7.92 -4.18
N VAL A 130 4.00 7.32 -5.20
CA VAL A 130 5.46 7.25 -5.37
C VAL A 130 5.75 7.50 -6.85
N ASN A 131 6.60 8.47 -7.17
CA ASN A 131 6.93 8.79 -8.57
C ASN A 131 8.33 8.27 -8.94
N TYR A 132 8.49 7.40 -9.95
CA TYR A 132 7.49 6.85 -10.89
C TYR A 132 7.24 5.35 -10.72
N GLU A 133 8.30 4.55 -10.74
CA GLU A 133 8.29 3.12 -10.42
C GLU A 133 8.68 2.94 -8.95
N ALA A 134 7.93 2.10 -8.23
CA ALA A 134 8.23 1.70 -6.87
C ALA A 134 8.38 0.17 -6.81
N LYS A 135 9.47 -0.33 -6.22
CA LYS A 135 9.57 -1.74 -5.79
C LYS A 135 9.70 -1.77 -4.27
N VAL A 136 8.76 -2.43 -3.60
CA VAL A 136 8.60 -2.35 -2.15
C VAL A 136 8.99 -3.68 -1.51
N TYR A 137 9.72 -3.58 -0.41
CA TYR A 137 10.20 -4.70 0.37
C TYR A 137 9.94 -4.46 1.86
N VAL A 138 9.46 -5.48 2.57
CA VAL A 138 9.29 -5.45 4.03
C VAL A 138 10.08 -6.60 4.62
N ASN A 139 10.94 -6.30 5.60
CA ASN A 139 11.83 -7.28 6.22
C ASN A 139 12.63 -8.12 5.20
N GLY A 140 13.09 -7.48 4.11
CA GLY A 140 13.86 -8.13 3.04
C GLY A 140 13.02 -8.88 2.00
N LYS A 141 11.71 -9.06 2.22
CA LYS A 141 10.82 -9.74 1.27
C LYS A 141 10.16 -8.73 0.34
N LYS A 142 10.19 -8.97 -0.98
CA LYS A 142 9.43 -8.17 -1.96
C LYS A 142 7.94 -8.34 -1.69
N VAL A 143 7.22 -7.24 -1.54
CA VAL A 143 5.77 -7.24 -1.32
C VAL A 143 4.97 -6.83 -2.55
N GLY A 144 5.60 -6.10 -3.47
CA GLY A 144 5.01 -5.75 -4.74
C GLY A 144 5.77 -4.64 -5.46
N GLU A 145 5.19 -4.16 -6.54
CA GLU A 145 5.67 -3.04 -7.33
C GLU A 145 4.51 -2.21 -7.87
N HIS A 146 4.77 -0.94 -8.15
CA HIS A 146 3.77 -0.03 -8.69
C HIS A 146 4.39 0.90 -9.71
N ILE A 147 3.63 1.21 -10.76
CA ILE A 147 4.01 2.15 -11.81
C ILE A 147 2.91 3.22 -11.91
N GLY A 148 3.31 4.49 -11.82
CA GLY A 148 2.41 5.63 -11.91
C GLY A 148 2.54 6.57 -10.72
N GLY A 149 3.00 7.80 -10.99
CA GLY A 149 3.48 8.72 -9.95
C GLY A 149 2.45 9.39 -9.06
N TYR A 150 1.15 9.21 -9.31
CA TYR A 150 0.10 10.03 -8.68
C TYR A 150 -1.14 9.26 -8.24
N THR A 151 -1.14 7.93 -8.39
CA THR A 151 -2.18 7.03 -7.90
C THR A 151 -1.67 6.26 -6.68
N PRO A 152 -2.53 6.03 -5.68
CA PRO A 152 -2.16 5.24 -4.52
C PRO A 152 -2.13 3.75 -4.85
N PHE A 153 -1.43 3.00 -4.02
CA PHE A 153 -1.36 1.54 -4.07
C PHE A 153 -1.12 0.98 -2.66
N ASN A 154 -1.44 -0.30 -2.47
CA ASN A 154 -1.23 -0.93 -1.18
C ASN A 154 -0.91 -2.44 -1.31
N PHE A 155 -0.33 -3.00 -0.25
CA PHE A 155 0.00 -4.41 -0.16
C PHE A 155 -0.45 -4.96 1.18
N ASP A 156 -0.99 -6.18 1.17
CA ASP A 156 -1.18 -6.94 2.38
C ASP A 156 0.17 -7.48 2.87
N ILE A 157 0.62 -6.99 4.02
CA ILE A 157 1.90 -7.36 4.63
C ILE A 157 1.71 -8.22 5.90
N THR A 158 0.50 -8.72 6.14
CA THR A 158 0.12 -9.46 7.36
C THR A 158 1.09 -10.62 7.63
N ASP A 159 1.50 -11.35 6.59
CA ASP A 159 2.38 -12.53 6.72
C ASP A 159 3.88 -12.19 6.74
N VAL A 160 4.22 -10.91 6.54
CA VAL A 160 5.62 -10.44 6.43
C VAL A 160 6.02 -9.59 7.63
N VAL A 161 5.09 -8.81 8.17
CA VAL A 161 5.31 -8.01 9.38
C VAL A 161 5.31 -8.87 10.63
N LYS A 162 6.13 -8.49 11.61
CA LYS A 162 6.24 -9.16 12.92
C LYS A 162 5.99 -8.17 14.06
N ASN A 163 5.74 -8.68 15.25
CA ASN A 163 5.73 -7.85 16.46
C ASN A 163 7.14 -7.31 16.74
N GLY A 164 7.22 -6.05 17.20
CA GLY A 164 8.49 -5.39 17.49
C GLY A 164 9.08 -4.70 16.26
N ASP A 165 10.39 -4.84 16.06
CA ASP A 165 11.13 -4.09 15.05
C ASP A 165 10.95 -4.68 13.65
N ASN A 166 10.60 -3.80 12.70
CA ASN A 166 10.45 -4.10 11.28
C ASN A 166 11.16 -3.02 10.47
N PHE A 167 11.44 -3.32 9.20
CA PHE A 167 11.87 -2.31 8.26
C PHE A 167 11.14 -2.45 6.92
N VAL A 168 10.99 -1.31 6.25
CA VAL A 168 10.56 -1.23 4.85
C VAL A 168 11.69 -0.61 4.03
N VAL A 169 11.95 -1.18 2.85
CA VAL A 169 12.85 -0.64 1.83
C VAL A 169 12.04 -0.42 0.56
N VAL A 170 12.23 0.74 -0.07
CA VAL A 170 11.58 1.08 -1.34
C VAL A 170 12.64 1.51 -2.33
N LYS A 171 12.74 0.82 -3.47
CA LYS A 171 13.44 1.31 -4.65
C LYS A 171 12.48 2.23 -5.40
N VAL A 172 12.81 3.51 -5.53
CA VAL A 172 12.03 4.47 -6.30
C VAL A 172 12.82 4.90 -7.51
N ASP A 173 12.22 4.88 -8.69
CA ASP A 173 12.85 5.31 -9.93
C ASP A 173 11.92 6.26 -10.70
N ASN A 174 12.42 7.44 -11.09
CA ASN A 174 11.66 8.42 -11.88
C ASN A 174 12.17 8.58 -13.32
N LYS A 175 12.98 7.63 -13.84
CA LYS A 175 13.44 7.69 -15.23
C LYS A 175 12.24 7.75 -16.17
N ARG A 176 12.31 8.69 -17.11
CA ARG A 176 11.31 8.86 -18.16
C ARG A 176 11.44 7.73 -19.19
N ALA A 177 10.32 7.18 -19.64
CA ALA A 177 10.28 6.20 -20.72
C ALA A 177 9.16 6.55 -21.72
N LYS A 178 9.32 6.10 -22.97
CA LYS A 178 8.35 6.39 -24.05
C LYS A 178 6.97 5.81 -23.75
N ASP A 179 6.96 4.62 -23.16
CA ASP A 179 5.75 3.84 -22.89
C ASP A 179 5.12 4.17 -21.52
N ASN A 180 5.75 5.05 -20.74
CA ASN A 180 5.18 5.54 -19.50
C ASN A 180 4.03 6.53 -19.77
N VAL A 181 3.14 6.64 -18.79
CA VAL A 181 2.17 7.74 -18.69
C VAL A 181 2.48 8.52 -17.41
N PRO A 182 3.00 9.76 -17.51
CA PRO A 182 3.37 10.52 -18.71
C PRO A 182 4.63 9.97 -19.42
N THR A 183 4.85 10.41 -20.67
CA THR A 183 5.99 9.98 -21.52
C THR A 183 7.25 10.83 -21.26
N VAL A 184 8.22 10.81 -22.19
CA VAL A 184 9.54 11.47 -22.06
C VAL A 184 9.56 12.99 -22.07
N ASN A 185 8.43 13.64 -22.36
CA ASN A 185 8.34 15.10 -22.39
C ASN A 185 7.04 15.57 -21.71
N MET A 186 7.17 16.62 -20.89
CA MET A 186 6.08 17.19 -20.09
C MET A 186 6.43 18.62 -19.67
N ASP A 187 5.42 19.47 -19.42
CA ASP A 187 5.59 20.88 -19.03
C ASP A 187 5.44 21.07 -17.51
N TRP A 188 6.08 20.18 -16.75
CA TRP A 188 6.22 20.27 -15.30
C TRP A 188 7.49 19.53 -14.88
N TRP A 189 7.93 19.74 -13.64
CA TRP A 189 9.16 19.12 -13.14
C TRP A 189 8.98 17.61 -12.86
N ASN A 190 10.00 16.81 -13.15
CA ASN A 190 9.99 15.37 -12.86
C ASN A 190 10.29 15.08 -11.38
N TYR A 191 9.34 15.43 -10.51
CA TYR A 191 9.47 15.27 -9.06
C TYR A 191 9.47 13.79 -8.65
N GLY A 192 10.65 13.23 -8.37
CA GLY A 192 10.81 11.83 -7.96
C GLY A 192 10.70 11.62 -6.45
N GLY A 193 10.37 10.40 -6.02
CA GLY A 193 10.40 10.01 -4.61
C GLY A 193 9.07 9.50 -4.06
N ILE A 194 9.00 9.35 -2.74
CA ILE A 194 7.79 8.98 -2.01
C ILE A 194 7.02 10.27 -1.68
N THR A 195 6.14 10.66 -2.60
CA THR A 195 5.58 12.03 -2.66
C THR A 195 4.33 12.23 -1.82
N ARG A 196 3.70 11.16 -1.31
CA ARG A 196 2.56 11.22 -0.38
C ARG A 196 2.70 10.23 0.76
N ASP A 197 1.75 10.27 1.69
CA ASP A 197 1.80 9.52 2.94
C ASP A 197 2.07 8.03 2.76
N VAL A 198 2.80 7.49 3.73
CA VAL A 198 3.01 6.06 3.90
C VAL A 198 2.45 5.66 5.26
N MET A 199 1.71 4.54 5.31
CA MET A 199 1.13 4.05 6.56
C MET A 199 0.93 2.54 6.53
N VAL A 200 0.82 1.94 7.72
CA VAL A 200 0.31 0.58 7.89
C VAL A 200 -1.06 0.65 8.56
N ALA A 201 -2.11 0.35 7.79
CA ALA A 201 -3.49 0.32 8.27
C ALA A 201 -3.89 -1.07 8.75
N GLN A 202 -4.74 -1.13 9.79
CA GLN A 202 -5.28 -2.36 10.34
C GLN A 202 -6.74 -2.52 9.95
N VAL A 203 -7.07 -3.64 9.33
CA VAL A 203 -8.44 -4.00 8.94
C VAL A 203 -8.80 -5.37 9.50
N PRO A 204 -10.08 -5.68 9.79
CA PRO A 204 -10.48 -7.05 10.13
C PRO A 204 -10.21 -8.03 8.97
N ASP A 205 -10.20 -9.34 9.25
CA ASP A 205 -10.03 -10.38 8.21
C ASP A 205 -11.05 -10.26 7.06
N THR A 206 -12.29 -9.92 7.42
CA THR A 206 -13.33 -9.49 6.50
C THR A 206 -13.67 -8.02 6.74
N TYR A 207 -13.42 -7.18 5.76
CA TYR A 207 -13.55 -5.74 5.82
C TYR A 207 -14.28 -5.17 4.60
N ILE A 208 -14.80 -3.96 4.74
CA ILE A 208 -15.34 -3.17 3.62
C ILE A 208 -14.15 -2.67 2.81
N GLU A 209 -13.93 -3.28 1.65
CA GLU A 209 -12.84 -2.97 0.72
C GLU A 209 -13.10 -1.65 0.00
N ASP A 210 -14.31 -1.48 -0.54
CA ASP A 210 -14.70 -0.27 -1.26
C ASP A 210 -16.20 0.02 -1.13
N TYR A 211 -16.61 1.25 -1.42
CA TYR A 211 -18.00 1.66 -1.43
C TYR A 211 -18.23 2.91 -2.27
N SER A 212 -19.47 3.08 -2.72
CA SER A 212 -19.95 4.31 -3.34
C SER A 212 -21.27 4.73 -2.72
N VAL A 213 -21.43 6.01 -2.39
CA VAL A 213 -22.67 6.61 -1.89
C VAL A 213 -22.81 7.97 -2.57
N GLN A 214 -23.73 8.10 -3.52
CA GLN A 214 -23.89 9.31 -4.34
C GLN A 214 -25.36 9.53 -4.72
N LEU A 215 -25.69 10.72 -5.22
CA LEU A 215 -26.98 10.94 -5.86
C LEU A 215 -27.07 10.13 -7.16
N LYS A 216 -28.22 9.50 -7.39
CA LYS A 216 -28.52 8.82 -8.65
C LYS A 216 -28.56 9.86 -9.76
N LYS A 217 -27.83 9.59 -10.86
CA LYS A 217 -27.77 10.50 -12.01
C LYS A 217 -29.18 10.89 -12.49
N GLY A 218 -29.42 12.19 -12.59
CA GLY A 218 -30.73 12.74 -13.00
C GLY A 218 -31.78 12.81 -11.88
N SER A 219 -31.47 12.33 -10.66
CA SER A 219 -32.36 12.43 -9.51
C SER A 219 -31.83 13.43 -8.49
N LYS A 220 -32.75 14.22 -7.92
CA LYS A 220 -32.51 15.10 -6.77
C LYS A 220 -32.90 14.46 -5.44
N GLU A 221 -33.58 13.32 -5.48
CA GLU A 221 -34.23 12.74 -4.31
C GLU A 221 -33.87 11.27 -4.08
N THR A 222 -32.87 10.76 -4.78
CA THR A 222 -32.49 9.34 -4.71
C THR A 222 -31.00 9.25 -4.55
N ILE A 223 -30.58 8.71 -3.42
CA ILE A 223 -29.20 8.31 -3.17
C ILE A 223 -29.09 6.85 -3.57
N THR A 224 -28.03 6.52 -4.30
CA THR A 224 -27.71 5.18 -4.78
C THR A 224 -26.26 4.88 -4.45
N GLY A 225 -25.92 3.60 -4.39
CA GLY A 225 -24.58 3.21 -4.07
C GLY A 225 -24.41 1.71 -3.97
N TRP A 226 -23.23 1.33 -3.52
CA TRP A 226 -22.87 -0.05 -3.26
C TRP A 226 -21.78 -0.12 -2.20
N VAL A 227 -21.68 -1.28 -1.55
CA VAL A 227 -20.63 -1.65 -0.61
C VAL A 227 -20.01 -2.96 -1.09
N GLN A 228 -18.68 -3.02 -1.16
CA GLN A 228 -17.90 -4.18 -1.55
C GLN A 228 -17.08 -4.66 -0.35
N LEU A 229 -17.20 -5.94 -0.01
CA LEU A 229 -16.32 -6.59 0.96
C LEU A 229 -15.12 -7.23 0.25
N ASN A 230 -14.02 -7.43 0.99
CA ASN A 230 -12.84 -8.15 0.47
C ASN A 230 -13.05 -9.67 0.32
N SER A 231 -14.24 -10.18 0.63
CA SER A 231 -14.58 -11.60 0.56
C SER A 231 -15.79 -11.82 -0.35
N GLU A 232 -15.66 -12.73 -1.31
CA GLU A 232 -16.75 -13.15 -2.20
C GLU A 232 -17.68 -14.12 -1.46
N THR A 233 -18.55 -13.59 -0.61
CA THR A 233 -19.47 -14.39 0.20
C THR A 233 -20.82 -13.70 0.32
N ALA A 234 -21.88 -14.42 -0.06
CA ALA A 234 -23.26 -13.96 0.09
C ALA A 234 -23.75 -14.03 1.53
N GLY A 235 -24.81 -13.28 1.80
CA GLY A 235 -25.51 -13.36 3.08
C GLY A 235 -24.81 -12.59 4.20
N GLN A 236 -23.73 -11.87 3.93
CA GLN A 236 -23.09 -11.03 4.94
C GLN A 236 -23.86 -9.73 5.12
N SER A 237 -24.07 -9.33 6.37
CA SER A 237 -24.75 -8.09 6.70
C SER A 237 -23.79 -6.91 6.63
N VAL A 238 -24.23 -5.82 6.02
CA VAL A 238 -23.56 -4.51 6.05
C VAL A 238 -24.60 -3.41 6.26
N ASP A 239 -24.24 -2.37 7.01
CA ASP A 239 -25.12 -1.25 7.32
C ASP A 239 -24.59 0.03 6.63
N VAL A 240 -25.50 0.80 6.02
CA VAL A 240 -25.25 2.16 5.53
C VAL A 240 -26.14 3.13 6.31
N GLU A 241 -25.54 4.15 6.92
CA GLU A 241 -26.21 5.15 7.72
C GLU A 241 -25.80 6.57 7.33
N ILE A 242 -26.78 7.47 7.26
CA ILE A 242 -26.60 8.91 7.12
C ILE A 242 -27.46 9.57 8.22
N PRO A 243 -26.90 9.81 9.42
CA PRO A 243 -27.68 10.17 10.62
C PRO A 243 -28.51 11.45 10.44
N GLU A 244 -27.94 12.50 9.84
CA GLU A 244 -28.62 13.78 9.63
C GLU A 244 -29.84 13.66 8.69
N LEU A 245 -29.82 12.69 7.77
CA LEU A 245 -30.96 12.40 6.89
C LEU A 245 -31.92 11.36 7.47
N LYS A 246 -31.65 10.84 8.68
CA LYS A 246 -32.40 9.77 9.35
C LYS A 246 -32.48 8.50 8.51
N ILE A 247 -31.39 8.17 7.83
CA ILE A 247 -31.30 7.01 6.96
C ILE A 247 -30.44 5.98 7.66
N ARG A 248 -30.98 4.77 7.83
CA ARG A 248 -30.24 3.58 8.23
C ARG A 248 -30.80 2.39 7.47
N GLN A 249 -29.94 1.71 6.70
CA GLN A 249 -30.33 0.56 5.92
C GLN A 249 -29.35 -0.58 6.14
N GLN A 250 -29.89 -1.72 6.56
CA GLN A 250 -29.17 -2.99 6.55
C GLN A 250 -29.29 -3.62 5.17
N LEU A 251 -28.16 -4.06 4.63
CA LEU A 251 -28.03 -4.68 3.33
C LEU A 251 -27.42 -6.07 3.49
N THR A 252 -27.61 -6.90 2.47
CA THR A 252 -27.05 -8.24 2.40
C THR A 252 -26.22 -8.37 1.14
N THR A 253 -25.02 -8.91 1.27
CA THR A 253 -24.13 -9.12 0.13
C THR A 253 -24.62 -10.25 -0.78
N ASP A 254 -24.37 -10.10 -2.07
CA ASP A 254 -24.47 -11.15 -3.08
C ASP A 254 -23.25 -12.10 -3.02
N ASN A 255 -23.21 -13.07 -3.93
CA ASN A 255 -22.12 -14.07 -3.99
C ASN A 255 -20.74 -13.46 -4.25
N GLN A 256 -20.66 -12.22 -4.73
CA GLN A 256 -19.42 -11.48 -4.97
C GLN A 256 -19.03 -10.60 -3.76
N GLY A 257 -19.74 -10.70 -2.63
CA GLY A 257 -19.49 -9.85 -1.47
C GLY A 257 -19.97 -8.40 -1.66
N LYS A 258 -20.84 -8.16 -2.64
CA LYS A 258 -21.33 -6.82 -2.98
C LYS A 258 -22.76 -6.61 -2.54
N ALA A 259 -23.07 -5.45 -1.98
CA ALA A 259 -24.43 -5.03 -1.66
C ALA A 259 -24.74 -3.71 -2.37
N VAL A 260 -25.81 -3.65 -3.15
CA VAL A 260 -26.27 -2.45 -3.88
C VAL A 260 -27.51 -1.89 -3.20
N PHE A 261 -27.66 -0.56 -3.18
CA PHE A 261 -28.81 0.09 -2.56
C PHE A 261 -29.29 1.33 -3.31
N GLU A 262 -30.57 1.64 -3.12
CA GLU A 262 -31.19 2.92 -3.45
C GLU A 262 -32.17 3.30 -2.35
N PHE A 263 -32.12 4.54 -1.88
CA PHE A 263 -33.10 5.07 -0.94
C PHE A 263 -33.50 6.52 -1.29
N LYS A 264 -34.73 6.87 -0.93
CA LYS A 264 -35.25 8.23 -1.11
C LYS A 264 -34.73 9.13 0.02
N ALA A 265 -34.27 10.32 -0.36
CA ALA A 265 -33.73 11.31 0.58
C ALA A 265 -33.88 12.71 -0.01
N LYS A 266 -33.79 13.74 0.83
CA LYS A 266 -33.74 15.16 0.40
C LYS A 266 -32.49 15.84 0.98
N PRO A 267 -31.28 15.47 0.50
CA PRO A 267 -30.06 16.09 0.99
C PRO A 267 -29.99 17.56 0.55
N VAL A 268 -29.35 18.37 1.39
CA VAL A 268 -28.84 19.67 0.96
C VAL A 268 -27.67 19.41 0.02
N PHE A 269 -27.73 19.96 -1.19
CA PHE A 269 -26.70 19.73 -2.18
C PHE A 269 -25.43 20.50 -1.85
N TRP A 270 -24.29 19.89 -2.16
CA TRP A 270 -23.01 20.57 -2.17
C TRP A 270 -23.00 21.61 -3.30
N SER A 271 -22.56 22.83 -3.00
CA SER A 271 -22.17 23.84 -3.99
C SER A 271 -20.92 24.57 -3.52
N PRO A 272 -20.23 25.32 -4.40
CA PRO A 272 -19.10 26.16 -3.99
C PRO A 272 -19.45 27.17 -2.88
N GLU A 273 -20.68 27.69 -2.88
CA GLU A 273 -21.18 28.67 -1.89
C GLU A 273 -21.65 27.99 -0.60
N ASN A 274 -22.13 26.76 -0.69
CA ASN A 274 -22.57 25.95 0.44
C ASN A 274 -22.04 24.51 0.30
N PRO A 275 -20.78 24.26 0.67
CA PRO A 275 -20.13 22.96 0.47
C PRO A 275 -20.55 21.95 1.55
N LYS A 276 -21.86 21.72 1.69
CA LYS A 276 -22.42 20.80 2.68
C LYS A 276 -21.86 19.38 2.48
N LEU A 277 -21.33 18.83 3.56
CA LEU A 277 -20.93 17.43 3.68
C LEU A 277 -21.83 16.73 4.70
N TYR A 278 -21.94 15.41 4.56
CA TYR A 278 -22.69 14.54 5.45
C TYR A 278 -21.75 13.50 6.06
N ASP A 279 -21.97 13.19 7.34
CA ASP A 279 -21.39 12.00 7.94
C ASP A 279 -22.10 10.77 7.38
N VAL A 280 -21.32 9.90 6.75
CA VAL A 280 -21.79 8.63 6.20
C VAL A 280 -21.04 7.50 6.90
N ILE A 281 -21.79 6.62 7.55
CA ILE A 281 -21.25 5.48 8.28
C ILE A 281 -21.56 4.23 7.47
N VAL A 282 -20.52 3.53 7.04
CA VAL A 282 -20.62 2.21 6.42
C VAL A 282 -19.94 1.23 7.35
N SER A 283 -20.68 0.23 7.82
CA SER A 283 -20.18 -0.71 8.83
C SER A 283 -20.56 -2.14 8.49
N LYS A 284 -19.71 -3.06 8.95
CA LYS A 284 -20.01 -4.48 8.96
C LYS A 284 -20.20 -4.88 10.43
N PRO A 285 -21.43 -5.21 10.88
CA PRO A 285 -21.66 -5.73 12.22
C PRO A 285 -20.98 -7.09 12.46
#